data_AF-A0A1C6RH80-F1
#
_entry.id   AF-A0A1C6RH80-F1
#
_cell.length_a   1.000
_cell.length_b   1.000
_cell.length_c   1.000
_cell.angle_alpha   90.00
_cell.angle_beta   90.00
_cell.angle_gamma   90.00
#
_symmetry.space_group_name_H-M   'P 1'
#
loop_
_entity.id
_entity.type
_entity.pdbx_description
1 polymer ?
#
loop_
_entity_poly.entity_id
_entity_poly.type
_entity_poly.pdbx_seq_one_letter_code
_entity_poly.pdbx_strand_id
1 'polypeptide(L)'
;MATRCPRCGLRLDADGRCPAEAPLLPYAGRQWGTAQQLVHRLGVDITTAMVRRWRDRDGLTTQRGYSPLDEAARIEADKRTGGRGRRRRVDVGVALAA
;
A
#
# COMPACT_ATOMS: atom_id res chain seq x y z
N MET A 1 23.16 9.61 -5.00
CA MET A 1 21.73 9.91 -4.78
C MET A 1 20.91 8.72 -5.26
N ALA A 2 19.90 8.27 -4.51
CA ALA A 2 19.05 7.17 -4.96
C ALA A 2 18.26 7.61 -6.20
N THR A 3 18.23 6.78 -7.25
CA THR A 3 17.49 7.06 -8.49
C THR A 3 16.08 6.46 -8.48
N ARG A 4 15.79 5.62 -7.49
CA ARG A 4 14.52 4.91 -7.32
C ARG A 4 14.01 5.07 -5.89
N CYS A 5 12.69 5.14 -5.78
CA CYS A 5 11.99 5.11 -4.50
C CYS A 5 12.20 3.75 -3.82
N PRO A 6 12.72 3.71 -2.58
CA PRO A 6 12.94 2.47 -1.85
C PRO A 6 11.62 1.75 -1.50
N ARG A 7 10.50 2.48 -1.50
CA ARG A 7 9.19 1.96 -1.10
C ARG A 7 8.43 1.28 -2.22
N CYS A 8 8.39 1.89 -3.41
CA CYS A 8 7.57 1.42 -4.52
C CYS A 8 8.37 1.12 -5.80
N GLY A 9 9.67 1.38 -5.83
CA GLY A 9 10.58 1.06 -6.94
C GLY A 9 10.48 1.99 -8.17
N LEU A 10 9.62 3.01 -8.14
CA LEU A 10 9.53 4.00 -9.22
C LEU A 10 10.78 4.89 -9.26
N ARG A 11 11.12 5.38 -10.45
CA ARG A 11 12.14 6.43 -10.62
C ARG A 11 11.67 7.70 -9.90
N LEU A 12 12.60 8.34 -9.18
CA LEU A 12 12.35 9.65 -8.56
C LEU A 12 12.35 10.75 -9.63
N ASP A 13 11.60 11.83 -9.38
CA ASP A 13 11.64 13.02 -10.24
C ASP A 13 12.94 13.83 -10.04
N ALA A 14 13.04 14.96 -10.74
CA ALA A 14 14.20 15.85 -10.66
C ALA A 14 14.46 16.39 -9.25
N ASP A 15 13.41 16.51 -8.43
CA ASP A 15 13.46 16.99 -7.06
C ASP A 15 13.71 15.85 -6.04
N GLY A 16 13.90 14.63 -6.53
CA GLY A 16 14.08 13.44 -5.69
C GLY A 16 12.79 12.95 -5.03
N ARG A 17 11.61 13.40 -5.48
CA ARG A 17 10.32 12.97 -4.94
C ARG A 17 9.77 11.76 -5.68
N CYS A 18 9.01 10.94 -4.96
CA CYS A 18 8.37 9.79 -5.57
C CYS A 18 7.04 10.22 -6.22
N PRO A 19 6.83 9.96 -7.53
CA PRO A 19 5.56 10.32 -8.18
C PRO A 19 4.35 9.60 -7.59
N ALA A 20 4.54 8.48 -6.87
CA ALA A 20 3.48 7.78 -6.18
C ALA A 20 3.01 8.47 -4.88
N GLU A 21 3.68 9.55 -4.45
CA GLU A 21 3.21 10.39 -3.34
C GLU A 21 2.13 11.39 -3.77
N ALA A 22 1.93 11.55 -5.08
CA ALA A 22 0.86 12.37 -5.63
C ALA A 22 -0.51 12.02 -5.01
N PRO A 23 -1.43 13.00 -4.91
CA PRO A 23 -2.77 12.76 -4.39
C PRO A 23 -3.47 11.59 -5.09
N LEU A 24 -4.27 10.85 -4.31
CA LEU A 24 -5.17 9.84 -4.86
C LEU A 24 -6.30 10.51 -5.64
N LEU A 25 -6.91 9.76 -6.56
CA LEU A 25 -8.05 10.22 -7.33
C LEU A 25 -9.34 10.09 -6.49
N PRO A 26 -10.01 11.19 -6.13
CA PRO A 26 -11.34 11.11 -5.53
C PRO A 26 -12.38 10.74 -6.60
N TYR A 27 -13.10 9.63 -6.40
CA TYR A 27 -14.17 9.21 -7.30
C TYR A 27 -15.24 8.41 -6.55
N ALA A 28 -16.51 8.75 -6.76
CA ALA A 28 -17.67 8.12 -6.12
C ALA A 28 -17.54 8.00 -4.59
N GLY A 29 -17.05 9.05 -3.93
CA GLY A 29 -16.85 9.10 -2.47
C GLY A 29 -15.66 8.29 -1.94
N ARG A 30 -14.84 7.71 -2.82
CA ARG A 30 -13.68 6.88 -2.46
C ARG A 30 -12.38 7.46 -3.00
N GLN A 31 -11.27 7.09 -2.38
CA GLN A 31 -9.93 7.48 -2.83
C GLN A 31 -9.31 6.33 -3.63
N TRP A 32 -9.00 6.57 -4.90
CA TRP A 32 -8.50 5.56 -5.83
C TRP A 32 -7.02 5.78 -6.15
N GLY A 33 -6.23 4.71 -6.12
CA GLY A 33 -4.79 4.76 -6.35
C GLY A 33 -4.25 3.59 -7.14
N THR A 34 -3.12 3.82 -7.82
CA THR A 34 -2.29 2.73 -8.35
C THR A 34 -1.68 1.91 -7.22
N ALA A 35 -1.17 0.71 -7.52
CA ALA A 35 -0.51 -0.12 -6.52
C ALA A 35 0.65 0.61 -5.80
N GLN A 36 1.40 1.43 -6.54
CA GLN A 36 2.47 2.25 -6.00
C GLN A 36 1.94 3.31 -5.04
N GLN A 37 0.90 4.07 -5.43
CA GLN A 37 0.31 5.07 -4.55
C GLN A 37 -0.30 4.45 -3.29
N LEU A 38 -0.98 3.31 -3.41
CA LEU A 38 -1.59 2.61 -2.27
C LEU A 38 -0.54 2.17 -1.23
N VAL A 39 0.62 1.70 -1.68
CA VAL A 39 1.74 1.38 -0.76
C VAL A 39 2.16 2.59 0.07
N HIS A 40 2.17 3.81 -0.50
CA HIS A 40 2.50 5.02 0.26
C HIS A 40 1.44 5.37 1.32
N ARG A 41 0.19 4.93 1.15
CA ARG A 41 -0.91 5.24 2.08
C ARG A 41 -1.19 4.17 3.14
N LEU A 42 -0.95 2.90 2.82
CA LEU A 42 -1.36 1.76 3.67
C LEU A 42 -0.36 1.39 4.78
N GLY A 43 0.85 1.94 4.75
CA GLY A 43 1.89 1.66 5.76
C GLY A 43 3.09 0.88 5.22
N VAL A 44 4.17 0.87 6.02
CA VAL A 44 5.52 0.44 5.61
C VAL A 44 5.62 -1.05 5.24
N ASP A 45 4.74 -1.88 5.80
CA ASP A 45 4.76 -3.34 5.59
C ASP A 45 4.05 -3.79 4.31
N ILE A 46 3.47 -2.84 3.57
CA ILE A 46 2.68 -3.11 2.38
C ILE A 46 3.56 -2.89 1.15
N THR A 47 3.70 -3.93 0.33
CA THR A 47 4.47 -3.86 -0.91
C THR A 47 3.56 -3.82 -2.13
N THR A 48 4.08 -3.35 -3.26
CA THR A 48 3.33 -3.31 -4.52
C THR A 48 2.94 -4.71 -4.99
N ALA A 49 3.76 -5.71 -4.70
CA ALA A 49 3.47 -7.11 -4.96
C ALA A 49 2.28 -7.62 -4.15
N MET A 50 2.11 -7.18 -2.91
CA MET A 50 0.93 -7.52 -2.10
C MET A 50 -0.33 -6.92 -2.69
N VAL A 51 -0.31 -5.63 -3.03
CA VAL A 51 -1.48 -4.96 -3.63
C VAL A 51 -1.88 -5.66 -4.92
N ARG A 52 -0.92 -6.06 -5.77
CA ARG A 52 -1.19 -6.86 -6.96
C ARG A 52 -1.84 -8.20 -6.63
N ARG A 53 -1.29 -8.95 -5.66
CA ARG A 53 -1.91 -10.22 -5.21
C ARG A 53 -3.34 -10.04 -4.71
N TRP A 54 -3.65 -8.94 -4.03
CA TRP A 54 -5.02 -8.70 -3.58
C TRP A 54 -6.00 -8.53 -4.74
N ARG A 55 -5.55 -7.91 -5.85
CA ARG A 55 -6.34 -7.82 -7.10
C ARG A 55 -6.56 -9.20 -7.70
N ASP A 56 -5.51 -10.01 -7.72
CA ASP A 56 -5.54 -11.31 -8.39
C ASP A 56 -6.31 -12.37 -7.58
N ARG A 57 -6.30 -12.28 -6.24
CA ARG A 57 -6.73 -13.39 -5.36
C ARG A 57 -7.75 -13.04 -4.30
N ASP A 58 -7.78 -11.79 -3.85
CA ASP A 58 -8.58 -11.36 -2.70
C ASP A 58 -9.75 -10.45 -3.10
N GLY A 59 -9.98 -10.30 -4.40
CA GLY A 59 -11.12 -9.57 -4.95
C GLY A 59 -10.99 -8.05 -4.85
N LEU A 60 -9.77 -7.50 -4.70
CA LEU A 60 -9.58 -6.05 -4.66
C LEU A 60 -10.06 -5.41 -5.97
N THR A 61 -11.12 -4.60 -5.85
CA THR A 61 -11.72 -3.86 -6.97
C THR A 61 -10.64 -3.11 -7.74
N THR A 62 -10.61 -3.30 -9.06
CA THR A 62 -9.62 -2.66 -9.92
C THR A 62 -10.28 -2.12 -11.18
N GLN A 63 -10.10 -0.83 -11.44
CA GLN A 63 -10.57 -0.15 -12.63
C GLN A 63 -9.44 0.64 -13.26
N ARG A 64 -9.10 0.35 -14.52
CA ARG A 64 -8.01 1.03 -15.27
C ARG A 64 -6.68 1.10 -14.50
N GLY A 65 -6.37 0.07 -13.71
CA GLY A 65 -5.14 -0.01 -12.90
C GLY A 65 -5.21 0.66 -11.53
N TYR A 66 -6.33 1.30 -11.19
CA TYR A 66 -6.59 1.92 -9.89
C TYR A 66 -7.43 1.01 -9.00
N SER A 67 -7.17 1.03 -7.70
CA SER A 67 -7.96 0.35 -6.69
C SER A 67 -8.31 1.30 -5.55
N PRO A 68 -9.44 1.10 -4.87
CA PRO A 68 -9.87 1.96 -3.78
C PRO A 68 -9.07 1.70 -2.50
N LEU A 69 -8.63 2.77 -1.84
CA LEU A 69 -7.76 2.75 -0.66
C LEU A 69 -8.43 2.06 0.54
N ASP A 70 -9.70 2.38 0.79
CA ASP A 70 -10.48 1.83 1.90
C ASP A 70 -10.60 0.30 1.81
N GLU A 71 -10.81 -0.24 0.62
CA GLU A 71 -10.92 -1.68 0.42
C GLU A 71 -9.58 -2.40 0.52
N ALA A 72 -8.51 -1.80 -0.02
CA ALA A 72 -7.17 -2.32 0.18
C ALA A 72 -6.78 -2.34 1.68
N ALA A 73 -7.19 -1.33 2.44
CA ALA A 73 -6.99 -1.28 3.89
C ALA A 73 -7.77 -2.37 4.63
N ARG A 74 -9.02 -2.64 4.24
CA ARG A 74 -9.81 -3.76 4.79
C ARG A 74 -9.15 -5.11 4.53
N ILE A 75 -8.74 -5.37 3.27
CA ILE A 75 -8.06 -6.63 2.92
C ILE A 75 -6.78 -6.80 3.75
N GLU A 76 -5.97 -5.75 3.93
CA GLU A 76 -4.80 -5.84 4.81
C GLU A 76 -5.17 -6.14 6.26
N ALA A 77 -6.21 -5.49 6.81
CA ALA A 77 -6.66 -5.76 8.17
C ALA A 77 -7.12 -7.22 8.34
N ASP A 78 -7.88 -7.74 7.38
CA ASP A 78 -8.35 -9.13 7.35
C ASP A 78 -7.18 -10.11 7.22
N LYS A 79 -6.17 -9.80 6.41
CA LYS A 79 -4.97 -10.66 6.25
C LYS A 79 -4.06 -10.61 7.46
N ARG A 80 -3.98 -9.47 8.14
CA ARG A 80 -3.17 -9.29 9.35
C ARG A 80 -3.78 -10.03 10.54
N THR A 81 -5.11 -10.06 10.64
CA THR A 81 -5.84 -10.72 11.73
C THR A 81 -6.22 -12.18 11.41
N GLY A 82 -6.31 -12.54 10.13
CA GLY A 82 -6.68 -13.87 9.66
C GLY A 82 -5.67 -14.96 10.01
N GLY A 83 -6.17 -16.12 10.45
CA GLY A 83 -5.35 -17.26 10.91
C GLY A 83 -4.62 -18.06 9.82
N ARG A 84 -4.78 -17.74 8.53
CA ARG A 84 -4.09 -18.45 7.43
C ARG A 84 -2.82 -17.71 6.99
N GLY A 85 -1.66 -18.30 7.26
CA GLY A 85 -0.34 -17.83 6.85
C GLY A 85 0.59 -17.52 8.03
N ARG A 86 1.87 -17.23 7.76
CA ARG A 86 2.82 -16.78 8.79
C ARG A 86 2.41 -15.37 9.23
N ARG A 87 1.90 -15.25 10.47
CA ARG A 87 1.57 -13.96 11.09
C ARG A 87 2.76 -13.02 10.94
N ARG A 88 2.54 -11.84 10.35
CA ARG A 88 3.55 -10.77 10.36
C ARG A 88 3.72 -10.38 11.81
N ARG A 89 4.93 -10.55 12.34
CA ARG A 89 5.21 -10.23 13.73
C ARG A 89 4.96 -8.74 13.90
N VAL A 90 4.22 -8.40 14.94
CA VAL A 90 4.27 -7.05 15.51
C VAL A 90 5.65 -7.01 16.18
N ASP A 91 6.56 -6.19 15.68
CA ASP A 91 7.72 -5.82 16.48
C ASP A 91 7.19 -4.96 17.62
N VAL A 92 6.86 -5.59 18.74
CA VAL A 92 6.53 -4.92 20.00
C VAL A 92 7.84 -4.38 20.56
N GLY A 93 8.33 -3.31 19.94
CA GLY A 93 9.61 -2.66 20.24
C GLY A 93 9.51 -1.15 20.40
N VAL A 94 8.30 -0.57 20.44
CA VAL A 94 8.07 0.83 20.85
C VAL A 94 6.71 0.92 21.56
N ALA A 95 6.64 0.44 22.79
CA ALA A 95 5.60 0.84 23.74
C ALA A 95 6.13 0.58 25.15
N LEU A 96 6.82 1.59 25.69
CA LEU A 96 7.04 1.95 27.09
C LEU A 96 8.36 2.74 27.15
N ALA A 97 8.31 4.00 26.72
CA ALA A 97 9.16 5.02 27.31
C ALA A 97 8.34 5.68 28.43
N ALA A 98 9.00 5.80 29.57
CA ALA A 98 8.50 6.24 30.88
C ALA A 98 7.87 7.64 30.88
#